data_AF-A0A3A8LK66-F1
#
_entry.id   AF-A0A3A8LK66-F1
#
_cell.length_a   1.000
_cell.length_b   1.000
_cell.length_c   1.000
_cell.angle_alpha   90.00
_cell.angle_beta   90.00
_cell.angle_gamma   90.00
#
_symmetry.space_group_name_H-M   'P 1'
#
loop_
_entity.id
_entity.type
_entity.pdbx_description
1 polymer ?
#
loop_
_entity_poly.entity_id
_entity_poly.type
_entity_poly.pdbx_seq_one_letter_code
_entity_poly.pdbx_strand_id
1 'polypeptide(L)'
;MMNRLFRKKGGFTLIELMIVVAIIGILAAIAIPNFIRFQAKSKQSEAKTNLKAIFTAQKAYFGEKDKYQVNFTVIGFDPEAGNRYSYGLATGCAAAVDATQTARRAGATLGCIGQDALKFPAPPAAADAVNNVGVNPTIDDCPNCFFSATAIGNVDNDPEGDTWGITSATVAGEAVVQAPCGIDEDTPNGLNLVAGEPTNAFNDVSCGG
;
A
#
# COMPACT_ATOMS: atom_id res chain seq x y z
N MET A 1 -20.26 37.61 63.60
CA MET A 1 -19.99 36.56 62.60
C MET A 1 -19.83 37.23 61.24
N MET A 2 -18.64 37.15 60.62
CA MET A 2 -18.43 36.78 59.21
C MET A 2 -16.99 37.14 58.80
N ASN A 3 -16.00 36.29 59.13
CA ASN A 3 -14.67 36.40 58.53
C ASN A 3 -14.74 35.77 57.13
N ARG A 4 -14.81 36.60 56.08
CA ARG A 4 -14.60 36.15 54.70
C ARG A 4 -13.12 35.81 54.52
N LEU A 5 -12.82 34.51 54.49
CA LEU A 5 -11.56 33.99 54.01
C LEU A 5 -11.40 34.41 52.53
N PHE A 6 -10.57 35.41 52.26
CA PHE A 6 -10.15 35.77 50.91
C PHE A 6 -9.37 34.59 50.34
N ARG A 7 -10.04 33.77 49.52
CA ARG A 7 -9.42 32.71 48.75
C ARG A 7 -8.49 33.37 47.73
N LYS A 8 -7.17 33.33 47.97
CA LYS A 8 -6.15 33.76 47.00
C LYS A 8 -6.39 32.98 45.70
N LYS A 9 -6.91 33.64 44.67
CA LYS A 9 -6.83 33.13 43.29
C LYS A 9 -5.40 33.33 42.84
N GLY A 10 -4.59 32.26 42.85
CA GLY A 10 -3.27 32.27 42.23
C GLY A 10 -3.45 32.40 40.72
N GLY A 11 -2.86 33.44 40.11
CA GLY A 11 -2.75 33.55 38.66
C GLY A 11 -1.57 32.71 38.16
N PHE A 12 -1.72 32.11 36.98
CA PHE A 12 -0.63 31.46 36.27
C PHE A 12 0.49 32.47 36.00
N THR A 13 1.74 32.10 36.27
CA THR A 13 2.89 32.93 35.93
C THR A 13 3.26 32.74 34.46
N LEU A 14 3.80 33.79 33.85
CA LEU A 14 4.26 33.75 32.45
C LEU A 14 5.41 32.72 32.29
N ILE A 15 6.25 32.58 33.32
CA ILE A 15 7.36 31.62 33.34
C ILE A 15 6.89 30.16 33.42
N GLU A 16 5.83 29.86 34.17
CA GLU A 16 5.23 28.51 34.18
C GLU A 16 4.73 28.12 32.79
N LEU A 17 4.08 29.06 32.10
CA LEU A 17 3.59 28.81 30.74
C LEU A 17 4.75 28.60 29.75
N MET A 18 5.83 29.36 29.88
CA MET A 18 7.02 29.20 29.02
C MET A 18 7.66 27.82 29.15
N ILE A 19 7.82 27.31 30.38
CA ILE A 19 8.42 25.99 30.61
C ILE A 19 7.51 24.89 30.04
N VAL A 20 6.19 25.02 30.21
CA VAL A 20 5.22 24.05 29.67
C VAL A 20 5.31 23.98 28.15
N VAL A 21 5.33 25.12 27.45
CA VAL A 21 5.46 25.15 25.99
C VAL A 21 6.81 24.60 25.53
N ALA A 22 7.89 24.87 26.26
CA ALA A 22 9.22 24.32 25.96
C ALA A 22 9.23 22.78 26.05
N ILE A 23 8.63 22.20 27.09
CA ILE A 23 8.54 20.75 27.26
C ILE A 23 7.66 20.13 26.16
N ILE A 24 6.49 20.72 25.87
CA ILE A 24 5.61 20.26 24.78
C ILE A 24 6.34 20.32 23.43
N GLY A 25 7.13 21.36 23.17
CA GLY A 25 7.93 21.51 21.96
C GLY A 25 8.94 20.38 21.78
N ILE A 26 9.67 20.01 22.84
CA ILE A 26 10.64 18.91 22.81
C ILE A 26 9.94 17.57 22.55
N LEU A 27 8.81 17.32 23.22
CA LEU A 27 8.04 16.08 23.02
C LEU A 27 7.46 16.00 21.61
N ALA A 28 6.93 17.10 21.09
CA ALA A 28 6.36 17.16 19.74
C ALA A 28 7.42 16.91 18.65
N ALA A 29 8.63 17.45 18.80
CA ALA A 29 9.72 17.26 17.84
C ALA A 29 10.09 15.78 17.65
N ILE A 30 10.01 14.96 18.70
CA ILE A 30 10.29 13.52 18.64
C ILE A 30 9.03 12.73 18.24
N ALA A 31 7.86 13.11 18.73
CA ALA A 31 6.63 12.36 18.56
C ALA A 31 6.04 12.47 17.13
N ILE A 32 6.06 13.67 16.53
CA ILE A 32 5.46 13.93 15.21
C ILE A 32 6.06 13.05 14.10
N PRO A 33 7.39 13.00 13.88
CA PRO A 33 7.95 12.17 12.81
C PRO A 33 7.68 10.68 13.02
N ASN A 34 7.73 10.21 14.27
CA ASN A 34 7.43 8.82 14.60
C ASN A 34 5.95 8.47 14.35
N PHE A 35 5.04 9.39 14.67
CA PHE A 35 3.61 9.21 14.42
C PHE A 35 3.29 9.12 12.92
N ILE A 36 3.92 9.95 12.09
CA ILE A 36 3.75 9.92 10.62
C ILE A 36 4.21 8.56 10.06
N ARG A 37 5.39 8.07 10.47
CA ARG A 37 5.90 6.75 10.06
C ARG A 37 4.99 5.60 10.51
N PHE A 38 4.47 5.66 11.73
CA PHE A 38 3.52 4.67 12.23
C PHE A 38 2.22 4.65 11.41
N GLN A 39 1.70 5.83 11.06
CA GLN A 39 0.50 5.95 10.24
C GLN A 39 0.72 5.38 8.82
N ALA A 40 1.88 5.66 8.21
CA ALA A 40 2.25 5.10 6.91
C ALA A 40 2.34 3.57 6.94
N LYS A 41 3.00 3.00 7.95
CA LYS A 41 3.08 1.54 8.13
C LYS A 41 1.71 0.89 8.27
N SER A 42 0.78 1.55 8.97
CA SER A 42 -0.61 1.08 9.10
C SER A 42 -1.38 1.16 7.79
N LYS A 43 -1.07 2.11 6.90
CA LYS A 43 -1.68 2.17 5.56
C LYS A 43 -1.10 1.07 4.67
N GLN A 44 0.20 0.83 4.72
CA GLN A 44 0.88 -0.23 3.94
C GLN A 44 0.45 -1.65 4.30
N SER A 45 -0.04 -1.88 5.54
CA SER A 45 -0.56 -3.20 5.90
C SER A 45 -1.80 -3.60 5.09
N GLU A 46 -2.56 -2.62 4.57
CA GLU A 46 -3.68 -2.88 3.65
C GLU A 46 -3.21 -3.56 2.37
N ALA A 47 -2.20 -3.00 1.70
CA ALA A 47 -1.63 -3.56 0.49
C ALA A 47 -1.10 -4.98 0.71
N LYS A 48 -0.33 -5.20 1.78
CA LYS A 48 0.21 -6.52 2.13
C LYS A 48 -0.88 -7.57 2.32
N THR A 49 -1.94 -7.22 3.05
CA THR A 49 -3.04 -8.14 3.36
C THR A 49 -3.79 -8.53 2.10
N ASN A 50 -4.13 -7.54 1.26
CA ASN A 50 -4.88 -7.78 0.03
C ASN A 50 -4.03 -8.51 -1.03
N LEU A 51 -2.73 -8.22 -1.15
CA LEU A 51 -1.84 -8.98 -2.03
C LEU A 51 -1.71 -10.45 -1.60
N LYS A 52 -1.61 -10.73 -0.29
CA LYS A 52 -1.64 -12.12 0.22
C LYS A 52 -2.98 -12.81 -0.03
N ALA A 53 -4.09 -12.07 0.02
CA ALA A 53 -5.41 -12.59 -0.34
C ALA A 53 -5.47 -12.96 -1.84
N ILE A 54 -4.96 -12.10 -2.74
CA ILE A 54 -4.82 -12.42 -4.17
C ILE A 54 -3.98 -13.68 -4.36
N PHE A 55 -2.83 -13.79 -3.70
CA PHE A 55 -1.97 -14.96 -3.82
C PHE A 55 -2.66 -16.25 -3.38
N THR A 56 -3.35 -16.20 -2.25
CA THR A 56 -4.10 -17.35 -1.74
C THR A 56 -5.22 -17.76 -2.70
N ALA A 57 -5.97 -16.78 -3.23
CA ALA A 57 -7.04 -17.02 -4.20
C ALA A 57 -6.50 -17.64 -5.50
N GLN A 58 -5.37 -17.14 -6.00
CA GLN A 58 -4.70 -17.70 -7.19
C GLN A 58 -4.21 -19.13 -6.95
N LYS A 59 -3.62 -19.42 -5.79
CA LYS A 59 -3.16 -20.78 -5.45
C LYS A 59 -4.32 -21.75 -5.28
N ALA A 60 -5.43 -21.32 -4.70
CA ALA A 60 -6.66 -22.12 -4.63
C ALA A 60 -7.20 -22.42 -6.03
N TYR A 61 -7.30 -21.40 -6.90
CA TYR A 61 -7.78 -21.57 -8.27
C TYR A 61 -6.86 -22.48 -9.10
N PHE A 62 -5.55 -22.35 -8.95
CA PHE A 62 -4.57 -23.24 -9.60
C PHE A 62 -4.73 -24.70 -9.13
N GLY A 63 -4.97 -24.94 -7.84
CA GLY A 63 -5.21 -26.29 -7.33
C GLY A 63 -6.47 -26.97 -7.87
N GLU A 64 -7.44 -26.20 -8.38
CA GLU A 64 -8.68 -26.71 -8.96
C GLU A 64 -8.68 -26.79 -10.50
N LYS A 65 -7.95 -25.89 -11.16
CA LYS A 65 -8.02 -25.67 -12.62
C LYS A 65 -6.69 -25.81 -13.34
N ASP A 66 -5.60 -26.09 -12.60
CA ASP A 66 -4.22 -26.18 -13.10
C ASP A 66 -3.74 -24.94 -13.88
N LYS A 67 -4.35 -23.78 -13.61
CA LYS A 67 -4.02 -22.51 -14.28
C LYS A 67 -4.28 -21.32 -13.37
N TYR A 68 -3.56 -20.22 -13.61
CA TYR A 68 -3.85 -18.93 -12.98
C TYR A 68 -4.85 -18.13 -13.83
N GLN A 69 -5.34 -17.02 -13.28
CA GLN A 69 -6.37 -16.20 -13.92
C GLN A 69 -6.14 -14.72 -13.67
N VAL A 70 -6.39 -13.85 -14.65
CA VAL A 70 -6.30 -12.39 -14.48
C VAL A 70 -7.62 -11.80 -13.97
N ASN A 71 -8.75 -12.43 -14.26
CA ASN A 71 -10.07 -11.96 -13.86
C ASN A 71 -10.32 -12.11 -12.34
N PHE A 72 -10.45 -10.98 -11.63
CA PHE A 72 -10.70 -10.94 -10.19
C PHE A 72 -12.06 -11.53 -9.78
N THR A 73 -13.07 -11.43 -10.62
CA THR A 73 -14.39 -12.03 -10.38
C THR A 73 -14.34 -13.55 -10.40
N VAL A 74 -13.47 -14.14 -11.23
CA VAL A 74 -13.32 -15.60 -11.33
C VAL A 74 -12.57 -16.18 -10.13
N ILE A 75 -11.52 -15.49 -9.67
CA ILE A 75 -10.77 -15.93 -8.47
C ILE A 75 -11.46 -15.50 -7.16
N GLY A 76 -12.55 -14.74 -7.23
CA GLY A 76 -13.32 -14.30 -6.06
C GLY A 76 -12.61 -13.28 -5.18
N PHE A 77 -11.68 -12.50 -5.72
CA PHE A 77 -10.98 -11.47 -4.96
C PHE A 77 -11.71 -10.13 -5.05
N ASP A 78 -11.91 -9.50 -3.90
CA ASP A 78 -12.41 -8.15 -3.81
C ASP A 78 -11.94 -7.49 -2.50
N PRO A 79 -11.27 -6.32 -2.55
CA PRO A 79 -10.90 -5.60 -1.34
C PRO A 79 -12.13 -4.94 -0.70
N GLU A 80 -12.05 -4.64 0.60
CA GLU A 80 -13.11 -3.90 1.29
C GLU A 80 -13.36 -2.52 0.64
N ALA A 81 -14.59 -2.02 0.72
CA ALA A 81 -14.91 -0.67 0.26
C ALA A 81 -14.09 0.38 1.03
N GLY A 82 -13.68 1.47 0.36
CA GLY A 82 -12.75 2.43 0.95
C GLY A 82 -11.29 1.99 0.92
N ASN A 83 -10.91 1.16 -0.07
CA ASN A 83 -9.54 0.74 -0.33
C ASN A 83 -8.67 1.92 -0.81
N ARG A 84 -7.48 2.04 -0.23
CA ARG A 84 -6.49 3.06 -0.60
C ARG A 84 -5.69 2.67 -1.85
N TYR A 85 -5.47 1.37 -2.03
CA TYR A 85 -4.68 0.87 -3.14
C TYR A 85 -5.58 0.38 -4.28
N SER A 86 -5.17 0.68 -5.50
CA SER A 86 -5.57 -0.03 -6.70
C SER A 86 -4.81 -1.36 -6.77
N TYR A 87 -5.47 -2.44 -7.17
CA TYR A 87 -4.89 -3.78 -7.32
C TYR A 87 -4.94 -4.20 -8.79
N GLY A 88 -3.86 -4.81 -9.28
CA GLY A 88 -3.70 -5.20 -10.67
C GLY A 88 -3.12 -6.60 -10.84
N LEU A 89 -3.76 -7.38 -11.71
CA LEU A 89 -3.27 -8.58 -12.39
C LEU A 89 -3.12 -8.33 -13.90
N ALA A 90 -3.19 -7.07 -14.31
CA ALA A 90 -2.88 -6.59 -15.65
C ALA A 90 -2.03 -5.32 -15.51
N THR A 91 -1.31 -4.97 -16.57
CA THR A 91 -0.49 -3.77 -16.60
C THR A 91 -1.37 -2.51 -16.60
N GLY A 92 -0.90 -1.45 -15.96
CA GLY A 92 -1.57 -0.14 -15.99
C GLY A 92 -2.87 -0.06 -15.19
N CYS A 93 -3.07 -0.90 -14.17
CA CYS A 93 -4.25 -0.87 -13.30
C CYS A 93 -4.29 0.30 -12.29
N ALA A 94 -3.60 1.41 -12.55
CA ALA A 94 -3.46 2.54 -11.63
C ALA A 94 -4.71 3.44 -11.53
N ALA A 95 -5.71 3.27 -12.39
CA ALA A 95 -6.85 4.17 -12.47
C ALA A 95 -7.69 4.17 -11.18
N ALA A 96 -7.79 5.34 -10.54
CA ALA A 96 -8.81 5.62 -9.54
C ALA A 96 -10.19 5.62 -10.22
N VAL A 97 -11.17 4.99 -9.58
CA VAL A 97 -12.53 4.84 -10.13
C VAL A 97 -13.54 5.34 -9.12
N ASP A 98 -14.61 5.98 -9.61
CA ASP A 98 -15.65 6.56 -8.75
C ASP A 98 -16.23 5.51 -7.79
N ALA A 99 -16.44 5.89 -6.53
CA ALA A 99 -16.61 4.97 -5.40
C ALA A 99 -17.92 4.14 -5.35
N THR A 100 -18.70 4.09 -6.42
CA THR A 100 -19.76 3.07 -6.46
C THR A 100 -19.08 1.69 -6.54
N GLN A 101 -19.60 0.70 -5.80
CA GLN A 101 -19.07 -0.67 -5.84
C GLN A 101 -18.95 -1.19 -7.30
N THR A 102 -19.84 -0.73 -8.18
CA THR A 102 -19.85 -1.01 -9.61
C THR A 102 -18.70 -0.33 -10.38
N ALA A 103 -18.39 0.93 -10.09
CA ALA A 103 -17.29 1.63 -10.76
C ALA A 103 -15.90 1.19 -10.23
N ARG A 104 -15.77 0.87 -8.93
CA ARG A 104 -14.57 0.21 -8.37
C ARG A 104 -14.20 -1.07 -9.09
N ARG A 105 -15.21 -1.90 -9.36
CA ARG A 105 -15.07 -3.22 -10.00
C ARG A 105 -15.16 -3.17 -11.52
N ALA A 106 -15.21 -1.98 -12.14
CA ALA A 106 -15.40 -1.84 -13.58
C ALA A 106 -14.32 -2.59 -14.39
N GLY A 107 -13.10 -2.65 -13.86
CA GLY A 107 -11.98 -3.39 -14.46
C GLY A 107 -11.78 -4.80 -13.90
N ALA A 108 -12.63 -5.30 -13.01
CA ALA A 108 -12.36 -6.54 -12.27
C ALA A 108 -12.23 -7.75 -13.20
N THR A 109 -12.99 -7.77 -14.29
CA THR A 109 -12.90 -8.81 -15.33
C THR A 109 -11.59 -8.75 -16.13
N LEU A 110 -10.98 -7.57 -16.23
CA LEU A 110 -9.69 -7.32 -16.86
C LEU A 110 -8.51 -7.43 -15.87
N GLY A 111 -8.79 -7.77 -14.61
CA GLY A 111 -7.77 -7.86 -13.57
C GLY A 111 -7.34 -6.54 -12.98
N CYS A 112 -8.19 -5.50 -13.02
CA CYS A 112 -7.95 -4.24 -12.34
C CYS A 112 -9.07 -3.92 -11.34
N ILE A 113 -8.71 -3.57 -10.12
CA ILE A 113 -9.64 -2.97 -9.14
C ILE A 113 -9.00 -1.66 -8.71
N GLY A 114 -9.65 -0.53 -8.97
CA GLY A 114 -9.06 0.75 -8.61
C GLY A 114 -9.32 1.17 -7.16
N GLN A 115 -8.58 2.18 -6.72
CA GLN A 115 -8.77 2.81 -5.41
C GLN A 115 -10.13 3.52 -5.28
N ASP A 116 -10.59 3.70 -4.05
CA ASP A 116 -11.79 4.46 -3.74
C ASP A 116 -11.53 5.97 -3.84
N ALA A 117 -11.98 6.58 -4.94
CA ALA A 117 -11.78 8.00 -5.23
C ALA A 117 -12.55 8.96 -4.30
N LEU A 118 -13.63 8.51 -3.62
CA LEU A 118 -14.35 9.38 -2.67
C LEU A 118 -13.55 9.56 -1.38
N LYS A 119 -12.86 8.51 -0.94
CA LYS A 119 -12.04 8.54 0.27
C LYS A 119 -10.61 9.01 -0.02
N PHE A 120 -10.08 8.69 -1.20
CA PHE A 120 -8.72 9.00 -1.63
C PHE A 120 -8.74 9.63 -3.03
N PRO A 121 -8.93 10.96 -3.12
CA PRO A 121 -9.14 11.65 -4.38
C PRO A 121 -7.85 11.86 -5.20
N ALA A 122 -6.68 11.68 -4.60
CA ALA A 122 -5.40 11.75 -5.31
C ALA A 122 -5.12 10.39 -5.97
N PRO A 123 -5.22 10.26 -7.31
CA PRO A 123 -4.81 9.04 -8.00
C PRO A 123 -3.30 8.87 -7.85
N PRO A 124 -2.81 7.64 -7.61
CA PRO A 124 -1.38 7.38 -7.57
C PRO A 124 -0.79 7.51 -8.97
N ALA A 125 0.49 7.84 -9.05
CA ALA A 125 1.21 7.77 -10.32
C ALA A 125 1.15 6.33 -10.89
N ALA A 126 0.96 6.23 -12.21
CA ALA A 126 0.82 4.95 -12.89
C ALA A 126 2.17 4.25 -13.07
N ALA A 127 2.65 3.59 -12.02
CA ALA A 127 3.82 2.71 -12.07
C ALA A 127 3.45 1.32 -11.54
N ASP A 128 3.58 0.30 -12.39
CA ASP A 128 3.46 -1.09 -11.95
C ASP A 128 4.68 -1.42 -11.06
N ALA A 129 4.45 -2.08 -9.92
CA ALA A 129 5.53 -2.45 -8.98
C ALA A 129 6.46 -3.54 -9.54
N VAL A 130 5.97 -4.33 -10.50
CA VAL A 130 6.62 -5.54 -11.00
C VAL A 130 6.72 -5.46 -12.52
N ASN A 131 7.84 -5.87 -13.09
CA ASN A 131 8.07 -5.86 -14.54
C ASN A 131 7.15 -6.79 -15.36
N ASN A 132 6.61 -7.84 -14.75
CA ASN A 132 5.84 -8.91 -15.39
C ASN A 132 4.46 -9.12 -14.73
N VAL A 133 3.68 -8.05 -14.58
CA VAL A 133 2.31 -8.11 -14.02
C VAL A 133 1.41 -8.98 -14.91
N GLY A 134 0.59 -9.82 -14.28
CA GLY A 134 -0.31 -10.78 -14.92
C GLY A 134 0.22 -12.20 -14.92
N VAL A 135 -0.41 -13.06 -15.72
CA VAL A 135 -0.04 -14.47 -15.86
C VAL A 135 0.97 -14.59 -16.99
N ASN A 136 2.15 -15.12 -16.69
CA ASN A 136 3.27 -15.26 -17.61
C ASN A 136 3.71 -16.74 -17.76
N PRO A 137 4.13 -17.18 -18.96
CA PRO A 137 4.13 -16.43 -20.22
C PRO A 137 2.71 -16.15 -20.75
N THR A 138 1.80 -17.12 -20.63
CA THR A 138 0.36 -16.90 -20.85
C THR A 138 -0.48 -17.86 -19.98
N ILE A 139 -1.81 -17.67 -19.97
CA ILE A 139 -2.76 -18.56 -19.28
C ILE A 139 -2.82 -19.94 -19.96
N ASP A 140 -2.57 -20.02 -21.27
CA ASP A 140 -2.66 -21.28 -22.02
C ASP A 140 -1.44 -22.19 -21.79
N ASP A 141 -0.33 -21.64 -21.28
CA ASP A 141 0.91 -22.36 -20.99
C ASP A 141 0.96 -22.97 -19.58
N CYS A 142 -0.14 -22.86 -18.83
CA CYS A 142 -0.26 -23.50 -17.52
C CYS A 142 -0.30 -25.04 -17.66
N PRO A 143 0.38 -25.81 -16.78
CA PRO A 143 0.77 -25.47 -15.40
C PRO A 143 2.15 -24.83 -15.21
N ASN A 144 2.94 -24.57 -16.26
CA ASN A 144 4.28 -23.98 -16.13
C ASN A 144 4.27 -22.43 -16.04
N CYS A 145 3.09 -21.84 -15.88
CA CYS A 145 2.90 -20.41 -15.78
C CYS A 145 3.13 -19.93 -14.33
N PHE A 146 3.42 -18.64 -14.16
CA PHE A 146 3.38 -17.94 -12.87
C PHE A 146 2.50 -16.69 -13.00
N PHE A 147 2.09 -16.10 -11.88
CA PHE A 147 1.44 -14.80 -11.89
C PHE A 147 2.24 -13.79 -11.07
N SER A 148 2.14 -12.52 -11.46
CA SER A 148 2.54 -11.39 -10.62
C SER A 148 1.39 -10.41 -10.48
N ALA A 149 1.16 -9.92 -9.28
CA ALA A 149 0.17 -8.89 -9.00
C ALA A 149 0.86 -7.64 -8.45
N THR A 150 0.26 -6.49 -8.71
CA THR A 150 0.70 -5.20 -8.20
C THR A 150 -0.40 -4.54 -7.38
N ALA A 151 0.01 -3.76 -6.37
CA ALA A 151 -0.86 -2.81 -5.70
C ALA A 151 -0.21 -1.42 -5.77
N ILE A 152 -1.00 -0.41 -6.12
CA ILE A 152 -0.55 0.95 -6.38
C ILE A 152 -1.46 1.89 -5.57
N GLY A 153 -0.90 2.73 -4.72
CA GLY A 153 -1.67 3.65 -3.90
C GLY A 153 -0.86 4.88 -3.54
N ASN A 154 -1.50 5.82 -2.83
CA ASN A 154 -0.84 7.03 -2.35
C ASN A 154 -1.00 7.09 -0.82
N VAL A 155 0.09 6.86 -0.07
CA VAL A 155 0.08 6.74 1.40
C VAL A 155 0.14 8.10 2.08
N ASP A 156 0.89 9.06 1.52
CA ASP A 156 1.22 10.34 2.15
C ASP A 156 0.77 11.57 1.33
N ASN A 157 0.00 11.36 0.27
CA ASN A 157 -0.60 12.36 -0.62
C ASN A 157 0.43 13.17 -1.42
N ASP A 158 1.52 12.56 -1.84
CA ASP A 158 2.49 13.17 -2.75
C ASP A 158 2.25 12.73 -4.22
N PRO A 159 2.95 13.33 -5.20
CA PRO A 159 2.87 12.93 -6.61
C PRO A 159 3.44 11.53 -6.89
N GLU A 160 4.28 11.03 -6.00
CA GLU A 160 4.89 9.71 -6.05
C GLU A 160 3.85 8.64 -5.64
N GLY A 161 4.02 7.41 -6.15
CA GLY A 161 3.06 6.33 -5.91
C GLY A 161 3.70 5.26 -5.05
N ASP A 162 3.04 4.85 -3.96
CA ASP A 162 3.43 3.67 -3.22
C ASP A 162 3.02 2.40 -3.96
N THR A 163 3.99 1.60 -4.33
CA THR A 163 3.77 0.41 -5.16
C THR A 163 4.30 -0.83 -4.49
N TRP A 164 3.52 -1.91 -4.58
CA TRP A 164 3.79 -3.21 -3.97
C TRP A 164 3.59 -4.31 -5.00
N GLY A 165 4.42 -5.35 -4.92
CA GLY A 165 4.38 -6.51 -5.81
C GLY A 165 4.30 -7.82 -5.03
N ILE A 166 3.60 -8.80 -5.59
CA ILE A 166 3.67 -10.20 -5.15
C ILE A 166 3.71 -11.10 -6.39
N THR A 167 4.42 -12.21 -6.30
CA THR A 167 4.53 -13.18 -7.40
C THR A 167 4.36 -14.60 -6.90
N SER A 168 4.04 -15.51 -7.81
CA SER A 168 4.21 -16.95 -7.62
C SER A 168 5.44 -17.53 -8.33
N ALA A 169 6.23 -16.69 -9.01
CA ALA A 169 7.46 -17.12 -9.66
C ALA A 169 8.43 -17.76 -8.66
N THR A 170 9.01 -18.89 -9.03
CA THR A 170 9.98 -19.59 -8.18
C THR A 170 11.41 -19.47 -8.71
N VAL A 171 11.59 -18.97 -9.93
CA VAL A 171 12.90 -18.75 -10.54
C VAL A 171 13.30 -17.28 -10.38
N ALA A 172 14.55 -17.05 -10.00
CA ALA A 172 15.11 -15.71 -9.94
C ALA A 172 15.08 -15.05 -11.34
N GLY A 173 14.70 -13.77 -11.39
CA GLY A 173 14.60 -12.97 -12.62
C GLY A 173 13.25 -13.01 -13.34
N GLU A 174 12.36 -13.95 -13.00
CA GLU A 174 11.02 -14.05 -13.61
C GLU A 174 10.08 -12.93 -13.16
N ALA A 175 10.22 -12.47 -11.91
CA ALA A 175 9.43 -11.37 -11.37
C ALA A 175 10.33 -10.50 -10.50
N VAL A 176 10.46 -9.25 -10.93
CA VAL A 176 11.40 -8.29 -10.35
C VAL A 176 10.66 -7.00 -10.04
N VAL A 177 10.96 -6.46 -8.87
CA VAL A 177 10.51 -5.14 -8.43
C VAL A 177 11.24 -4.06 -9.23
N GLN A 178 10.50 -3.22 -9.96
CA GLN A 178 11.11 -2.09 -10.69
C GLN A 178 11.35 -0.94 -9.72
N ALA A 179 12.63 -0.57 -9.54
CA ALA A 179 13.10 0.56 -8.72
C ALA A 179 12.63 0.59 -7.24
N PRO A 180 12.91 -0.49 -6.46
CA PRO A 180 12.75 -0.53 -5.02
C PRO A 180 13.49 0.62 -4.33
N CYS A 181 12.76 1.54 -3.72
CA CYS A 181 13.40 2.57 -2.92
C CYS A 181 13.96 1.92 -1.63
N GLY A 182 15.24 2.15 -1.34
CA GLY A 182 15.92 1.67 -0.13
C GLY A 182 16.47 0.23 -0.14
N ILE A 183 16.70 -0.38 -1.30
CA ILE A 183 17.79 -1.35 -1.42
C ILE A 183 18.93 -0.70 -2.18
N ASP A 184 20.11 -0.88 -1.62
CA ASP A 184 21.44 -0.72 -2.17
C ASP A 184 21.43 -0.51 -3.69
N GLU A 185 22.05 0.58 -4.12
CA GLU A 185 22.38 0.92 -5.51
C GLU A 185 23.14 -0.22 -6.25
N ASP A 186 23.45 -1.31 -5.54
CA ASP A 186 24.09 -2.56 -5.96
C ASP A 186 23.15 -3.60 -6.61
N THR A 187 21.85 -3.33 -6.81
CA THR A 187 20.95 -4.20 -7.61
C THR A 187 20.50 -3.56 -8.92
N PRO A 188 21.40 -3.38 -9.91
CA PRO A 188 21.08 -2.76 -11.21
C PRO A 188 20.04 -3.54 -12.04
N ASN A 189 19.64 -4.73 -11.60
CA ASN A 189 18.64 -5.58 -12.24
C ASN A 189 17.33 -5.69 -11.44
N GLY A 190 17.12 -4.86 -10.39
CA GLY A 190 15.95 -4.92 -9.50
C GLY A 190 15.96 -6.08 -8.50
N LEU A 191 15.02 -6.09 -7.55
CA LEU A 191 14.93 -7.13 -6.52
C LEU A 191 14.07 -8.30 -6.97
N ASN A 192 14.64 -9.51 -6.90
CA ASN A 192 13.88 -10.74 -7.10
C ASN A 192 12.79 -10.87 -6.04
N LEU A 193 11.56 -11.01 -6.48
CA LEU A 193 10.43 -11.29 -5.60
C LEU A 193 10.50 -12.73 -5.10
N VAL A 194 10.36 -12.92 -3.79
CA VAL A 194 10.15 -14.26 -3.21
C VAL A 194 8.68 -14.63 -3.38
N ALA A 195 8.43 -15.86 -3.84
CA ALA A 195 7.06 -16.36 -4.03
C ALA A 195 6.22 -16.21 -2.76
N GLY A 196 5.09 -15.51 -2.88
CA GLY A 196 4.12 -15.35 -1.78
C GLY A 196 4.44 -14.26 -0.75
N GLU A 197 5.57 -13.56 -0.86
CA GLU A 197 5.89 -12.44 0.03
C GLU A 197 5.69 -11.09 -0.67
N PRO A 198 4.73 -10.26 -0.22
CA PRO A 198 4.56 -8.91 -0.72
C PRO A 198 5.82 -8.08 -0.46
N THR A 199 6.37 -7.50 -1.52
CA THR A 199 7.56 -6.65 -1.48
C THR A 199 7.23 -5.27 -2.03
N ASN A 200 7.86 -4.23 -1.49
CA ASN A 200 7.67 -2.85 -1.93
C ASN A 200 8.59 -2.50 -3.12
N ALA A 201 8.06 -1.70 -4.05
CA ALA A 201 8.80 -1.10 -5.17
C ALA A 201 9.02 0.40 -4.93
N PHE A 202 7.98 1.17 -4.69
CA PHE A 202 8.13 2.59 -4.37
C PHE A 202 7.46 2.86 -3.02
N ASN A 203 8.19 3.47 -2.08
CA ASN A 203 7.74 3.84 -0.73
C ASN A 203 8.61 5.01 -0.23
N ASP A 204 8.42 6.18 -0.83
CA ASP A 204 9.05 7.47 -0.46
C ASP A 204 9.05 7.77 1.05
N VAL A 205 8.04 7.33 1.81
CA VAL A 205 7.97 7.51 3.27
C VAL A 205 9.19 6.91 4.01
N SER A 206 9.82 5.89 3.42
CA SER A 206 11.08 5.31 3.92
C SER A 206 12.34 5.81 3.21
N CYS A 207 12.19 6.58 2.14
CA CYS A 207 13.26 6.93 1.22
C CYS A 207 13.69 8.40 1.29
N GLY A 208 13.02 9.20 2.13
CA GLY A 208 13.51 10.50 2.61
C GLY A 208 14.10 10.41 4.03
N GLY A 209 15.42 10.40 4.15
CA GLY A 209 16.15 10.59 5.40
C GLY A 209 17.45 9.82 5.51
#